data_AF-W4L724-F1
#
_entry.id   AF-W4L724-F1
#
_cell.length_a   1.000
_cell.length_b   1.000
_cell.length_c   1.000
_cell.angle_alpha   90.00
_cell.angle_beta   90.00
_cell.angle_gamma   90.00
#
_symmetry.space_group_name_H-M   'P 1'
#
loop_
_entity.id
_entity.type
_entity.pdbx_description
1 polymer ?
#
loop_
_entity_poly.entity_id
_entity_poly.type
_entity_poly.pdbx_seq_one_letter_code
_entity_poly.pdbx_strand_id
1 'polypeptide(L)'
;MSAQDVQTIYAGTPEGSVWFGFKLGEHEANILGRFTGQTYTVKTMDPEALLQAELDPLPTAIAAATDVEHLQKLSAKFAPLGVAVFNIASDDDALRQACLPGLLHTPPTARMKADAVAQWKQKNPEAEVEARAWHPDFKKFAARDLNNRFRKAHNVPMDSDAWAGWAALKMVSEAVARTQSADPKQILTYLREKMEFDGQKGIPHTFRDTGQLRQPLLMVVAGKLVGEAPVRGVVDTSDLDSLGLPSCKP
;
A
#
# COMPACT_ATOMS: atom_id res chain seq x y z
N MET A 1 9.76 -22.02 -19.00
CA MET A 1 9.02 -20.76 -18.75
C MET A 1 9.97 -19.63 -19.12
N SER A 2 9.59 -18.75 -20.05
CA SER A 2 10.40 -17.58 -20.38
C SER A 2 10.49 -16.69 -19.14
N ALA A 3 11.69 -16.16 -18.84
CA ALA A 3 11.86 -15.21 -17.76
C ALA A 3 10.92 -14.01 -17.98
N GLN A 4 10.15 -13.62 -16.96
CA GLN A 4 9.33 -12.41 -16.99
C GLN A 4 10.04 -11.31 -16.22
N ASP A 5 10.36 -10.23 -16.92
CA ASP A 5 10.89 -9.02 -16.31
C ASP A 5 9.73 -8.15 -15.83
N VAL A 6 9.62 -7.99 -14.51
CA VAL A 6 8.65 -7.13 -13.84
C VAL A 6 9.33 -5.81 -13.55
N GLN A 7 9.08 -4.81 -14.39
CA GLN A 7 9.58 -3.46 -14.17
C GLN A 7 8.56 -2.63 -13.40
N THR A 8 8.99 -2.08 -12.27
CA THR A 8 8.23 -1.07 -11.52
C THR A 8 8.97 0.25 -11.53
N ILE A 9 8.22 1.35 -11.56
CA ILE A 9 8.79 2.69 -11.40
C ILE A 9 8.49 3.20 -10.00
N TYR A 10 9.52 3.65 -9.29
CA TYR A 10 9.38 4.44 -8.07
C TYR A 10 9.44 5.92 -8.44
N ALA A 11 8.31 6.62 -8.32
CA ALA A 11 8.20 8.05 -8.60
C ALA A 11 8.33 8.85 -7.30
N GLY A 12 9.50 9.46 -7.07
CA GLY A 12 9.84 10.16 -5.84
C GLY A 12 11.31 10.01 -5.49
N THR A 13 11.72 10.62 -4.38
CA THR A 13 13.12 10.56 -3.92
C THR A 13 13.44 9.18 -3.33
N PRO A 14 14.53 8.51 -3.76
CA PRO A 14 14.89 7.17 -3.28
C PRO A 14 15.56 7.22 -1.90
N GLU A 15 14.87 7.81 -0.92
CA GLU A 15 15.33 7.97 0.45
C GLU A 15 14.17 7.84 1.45
N GLY A 16 14.52 7.73 2.72
CA GLY A 16 13.54 7.66 3.81
C GLY A 16 12.79 6.32 3.89
N SER A 17 11.83 6.28 4.81
CA SER A 17 11.19 5.05 5.26
C SER A 17 10.40 4.36 4.15
N VAL A 18 9.62 5.14 3.37
CA VAL A 18 8.83 4.62 2.23
C VAL A 18 9.71 3.88 1.23
N TRP A 19 10.84 4.49 0.83
CA TRP A 19 11.79 3.88 -0.09
C TRP A 19 12.41 2.60 0.47
N PHE A 20 12.82 2.61 1.73
CA PHE A 20 13.37 1.43 2.40
C PHE A 20 12.37 0.27 2.40
N GLY A 21 11.11 0.56 2.72
CA GLY A 21 10.02 -0.42 2.63
C GLY A 21 9.88 -1.00 1.23
N PHE A 22 9.85 -0.13 0.23
CA PHE A 22 9.74 -0.52 -1.18
C PHE A 22 10.90 -1.43 -1.62
N LYS A 23 12.13 -1.11 -1.22
CA LYS A 23 13.33 -1.92 -1.52
C LYS A 23 13.35 -3.26 -0.78
N LEU A 24 12.84 -3.32 0.44
CA LEU A 24 12.64 -4.61 1.11
C LEU A 24 11.66 -5.49 0.32
N GLY A 25 10.55 -4.90 -0.15
CA GLY A 25 9.59 -5.57 -1.03
C GLY A 25 10.27 -6.18 -2.26
N GLU A 26 11.16 -5.42 -2.91
CA GLU A 26 11.84 -5.85 -4.15
C GLU A 26 12.81 -6.99 -3.88
N HIS A 27 13.58 -6.87 -2.80
CA HIS A 27 14.48 -7.92 -2.38
C HIS A 27 13.74 -9.23 -2.16
N GLU A 28 12.61 -9.19 -1.44
CA GLU A 28 11.81 -10.39 -1.20
C GLU A 28 11.11 -10.93 -2.45
N ALA A 29 10.59 -10.05 -3.31
CA ALA A 29 9.97 -10.44 -4.56
C ALA A 29 10.96 -11.22 -5.43
N ASN A 30 12.22 -10.78 -5.48
CA ASN A 30 13.29 -11.49 -6.20
C ASN A 30 13.73 -12.81 -5.52
N ILE A 31 13.52 -12.99 -4.21
CA ILE A 31 13.74 -14.30 -3.57
C ILE A 31 12.78 -15.35 -4.13
N LEU A 32 11.49 -15.01 -4.21
CA LEU A 32 10.46 -15.87 -4.79
C LEU A 32 10.62 -15.98 -6.31
N GLY A 33 10.98 -14.86 -6.95
CA GLY A 33 11.23 -14.74 -8.39
C GLY A 33 12.21 -15.75 -8.95
N ARG A 34 13.25 -16.11 -8.19
CA ARG A 34 14.22 -17.15 -8.59
C ARG A 34 13.60 -18.53 -8.82
N PHE A 35 12.48 -18.83 -8.15
CA PHE A 35 11.78 -20.10 -8.29
C PHE A 35 10.64 -20.04 -9.30
N THR A 36 10.12 -18.84 -9.60
CA THR A 36 9.01 -18.61 -10.55
C THR A 36 9.49 -18.15 -11.93
N GLY A 37 10.79 -17.87 -12.10
CA GLY A 37 11.34 -17.32 -13.34
C GLY A 37 10.99 -15.84 -13.55
N GLN A 38 10.83 -15.09 -12.46
CA GLN A 38 10.49 -13.66 -12.50
C GLN A 38 11.65 -12.83 -11.95
N THR A 39 11.95 -11.72 -12.62
CA THR A 39 12.94 -10.73 -12.16
C THR A 39 12.24 -9.41 -11.89
N TYR A 40 12.33 -8.92 -10.66
CA TYR A 40 11.73 -7.65 -10.26
C TYR A 40 12.79 -6.56 -10.28
N THR A 41 12.53 -5.48 -11.03
CA THR A 41 13.41 -4.32 -11.12
C THR A 41 12.67 -3.04 -10.78
N VAL A 42 13.34 -2.17 -10.03
CA VAL A 42 12.85 -0.82 -9.69
C VAL A 42 13.65 0.22 -10.44
N LYS A 43 12.97 1.03 -11.26
CA LYS A 43 13.52 2.26 -11.86
C LYS A 43 13.04 3.47 -11.06
N THR A 44 13.96 4.28 -10.54
CA THR A 44 13.62 5.54 -9.85
C THR A 44 13.47 6.67 -10.85
N MET A 45 12.43 7.48 -10.71
CA MET A 45 12.21 8.67 -11.53
C MET A 45 11.66 9.81 -10.68
N ASP A 46 12.05 11.04 -11.04
CA ASP A 46 11.37 12.22 -10.55
C ASP A 46 9.91 12.24 -11.07
N PRO A 47 8.91 12.62 -10.24
CA PRO A 47 7.51 12.62 -10.65
C PRO A 47 7.21 13.48 -11.89
N GLU A 48 7.81 14.66 -12.00
CA GLU A 48 7.61 15.56 -13.14
C GLU A 48 8.29 15.00 -14.40
N ALA A 49 9.50 14.46 -14.26
CA ALA A 49 10.17 13.76 -15.36
C ALA A 49 9.36 12.53 -15.84
N LEU A 50 8.71 11.79 -14.94
CA LEU A 50 7.84 10.67 -15.28
C LEU A 50 6.58 11.12 -16.03
N LEU A 51 6.02 12.28 -15.69
CA LEU A 51 4.90 12.88 -16.41
C LEU A 51 5.25 13.27 -17.84
N GLN A 52 6.50 13.60 -18.11
CA GLN A 52 6.99 13.97 -19.45
C GLN A 52 7.51 12.77 -20.26
N ALA A 53 7.90 11.67 -19.60
CA ALA A 53 8.48 10.51 -20.27
C ALA A 53 7.49 9.74 -21.16
N GLU A 54 7.92 9.36 -22.35
CA GLU A 54 7.27 8.34 -23.17
C GLU A 54 7.89 6.98 -22.82
N LEU A 55 7.07 6.04 -22.33
CA LEU A 55 7.53 4.74 -21.86
C LEU A 55 7.09 3.64 -22.82
N ASP A 56 8.05 2.98 -23.44
CA ASP A 56 7.87 1.76 -24.24
C ASP A 56 9.03 0.78 -23.96
N PRO A 57 8.78 -0.40 -23.36
CA PRO A 57 7.48 -0.88 -22.88
C PRO A 57 6.98 -0.09 -21.66
N LEU A 58 5.67 -0.20 -21.39
CA LEU A 58 5.07 0.32 -20.16
C LEU A 58 5.56 -0.46 -18.93
N PRO A 59 5.70 0.19 -17.75
CA PRO A 59 6.01 -0.50 -16.52
C PRO A 59 4.81 -1.35 -16.08
N THR A 60 5.07 -2.44 -15.37
CA THR A 60 4.02 -3.29 -14.77
C THR A 60 3.18 -2.50 -13.75
N ALA A 61 3.83 -1.63 -12.97
CA ALA A 61 3.17 -0.73 -12.04
C ALA A 61 4.07 0.47 -11.69
N ILE A 62 3.47 1.54 -11.19
CA ILE A 62 4.15 2.73 -10.67
C ILE A 62 3.85 2.83 -9.17
N ALA A 63 4.85 3.10 -8.35
CA ALA A 63 4.70 3.43 -6.94
C ALA A 63 5.17 4.85 -6.71
N ALA A 64 4.26 5.74 -6.33
CA ALA A 64 4.45 7.18 -6.28
C ALA A 64 4.46 7.70 -4.84
N ALA A 65 5.63 8.15 -4.39
CA ALA A 65 5.87 8.84 -3.14
C ALA A 65 6.00 10.35 -3.43
N THR A 66 4.86 10.99 -3.71
CA THR A 66 4.81 12.40 -4.13
C THR A 66 3.53 13.07 -3.62
N ASP A 67 3.40 14.37 -3.87
CA ASP A 67 2.24 15.17 -3.50
C ASP A 67 0.94 14.80 -4.26
N VAL A 68 -0.16 15.38 -3.79
CA VAL A 68 -1.51 15.15 -4.32
C VAL A 68 -1.60 15.53 -5.80
N GLU A 69 -1.02 16.66 -6.21
CA GLU A 69 -1.11 17.15 -7.58
C GLU A 69 -0.45 16.19 -8.57
N HIS A 70 0.77 15.75 -8.27
CA HIS A 70 1.47 14.76 -9.08
C HIS A 70 0.74 13.42 -9.11
N LEU A 71 0.17 12.96 -8.00
CA LEU A 71 -0.61 11.71 -7.96
C LEU A 71 -1.83 11.78 -8.90
N GLN A 72 -2.54 12.92 -8.93
CA GLN A 72 -3.67 13.12 -9.83
C GLN A 72 -3.23 13.09 -11.30
N LYS A 73 -2.15 13.80 -11.65
CA LYS A 73 -1.60 13.82 -13.01
C LYS A 73 -1.08 12.45 -13.46
N LEU A 74 -0.39 11.72 -12.58
CA LEU A 74 0.12 10.38 -12.86
C LEU A 74 -1.03 9.41 -13.12
N SER A 75 -2.08 9.44 -12.29
CA SER A 75 -3.30 8.65 -12.55
C SER A 75 -3.93 8.98 -13.90
N ALA A 76 -4.14 10.27 -14.20
CA ALA A 76 -4.73 10.70 -15.47
C ALA A 76 -3.93 10.22 -16.70
N LYS A 77 -2.59 10.22 -16.60
CA LYS A 77 -1.70 9.76 -17.67
C LYS A 77 -1.71 8.23 -17.83
N PHE A 78 -1.59 7.49 -16.73
CA PHE A 78 -1.26 6.06 -16.76
C PHE A 78 -2.47 5.13 -16.66
N ALA A 79 -3.58 5.58 -16.08
CA ALA A 79 -4.79 4.77 -15.96
C ALA A 79 -5.42 4.40 -17.32
N PRO A 80 -5.50 5.29 -18.33
CA PRO A 80 -5.97 4.91 -19.67
C PRO A 80 -5.09 3.85 -20.35
N LEU A 81 -3.82 3.79 -19.98
CA LEU A 81 -2.85 2.80 -20.47
C LEU A 81 -2.95 1.48 -19.69
N GLY A 82 -3.72 1.45 -18.61
CA GLY A 82 -3.92 0.29 -17.75
C GLY A 82 -2.81 0.05 -16.73
N VAL A 83 -1.94 1.02 -16.49
CA VAL A 83 -0.87 0.91 -15.48
C VAL A 83 -1.42 1.34 -14.12
N ALA A 84 -1.28 0.47 -13.12
CA ALA A 84 -1.61 0.80 -11.74
C ALA A 84 -0.62 1.84 -11.17
N VAL A 85 -1.14 2.90 -10.57
CA VAL A 85 -0.36 3.90 -9.82
C VAL A 85 -0.67 3.73 -8.34
N PHE A 86 0.29 3.29 -7.55
CA PHE A 86 0.18 3.21 -6.10
C PHE A 86 0.58 4.55 -5.49
N ASN A 87 -0.34 5.24 -4.85
CA ASN A 87 0.00 6.23 -3.84
C ASN A 87 0.57 5.50 -2.61
N ILE A 88 1.79 5.85 -2.23
CA ILE A 88 2.52 5.29 -1.08
C ILE A 88 2.95 6.34 -0.05
N ALA A 89 2.46 7.59 -0.16
CA ALA A 89 2.86 8.68 0.73
C ALA A 89 1.68 9.53 1.25
N SER A 90 0.71 9.86 0.41
CA SER A 90 -0.36 10.81 0.78
C SER A 90 -1.56 10.12 1.44
N ASP A 91 -1.94 10.62 2.62
CA ASP A 91 -3.16 10.23 3.35
C ASP A 91 -4.37 11.17 3.08
N ASP A 92 -4.25 12.05 2.08
CA ASP A 92 -5.28 13.03 1.76
C ASP A 92 -6.58 12.35 1.29
N ASP A 93 -7.69 12.73 1.93
CA ASP A 93 -9.03 12.24 1.60
C ASP A 93 -9.48 12.71 0.20
N ALA A 94 -9.01 13.87 -0.28
CA ALA A 94 -9.37 14.44 -1.58
C ALA A 94 -9.06 13.49 -2.74
N LEU A 95 -7.97 12.71 -2.64
CA LEU A 95 -7.61 11.71 -3.64
C LEU A 95 -8.64 10.57 -3.72
N ARG A 96 -9.16 10.12 -2.57
CA ARG A 96 -10.12 9.01 -2.49
C ARG A 96 -11.53 9.48 -2.87
N GLN A 97 -11.86 10.73 -2.57
CA GLN A 97 -13.11 11.37 -2.98
C GLN A 97 -13.13 11.64 -4.49
N ALA A 98 -11.98 11.98 -5.09
CA ALA A 98 -11.86 12.20 -6.54
C ALA A 98 -12.06 10.92 -7.35
N CYS A 99 -11.97 9.73 -6.73
CA CYS A 99 -12.25 8.44 -7.37
C CYS A 99 -11.50 8.21 -8.66
N LEU A 100 -10.20 8.51 -8.62
CA LEU A 100 -9.35 8.49 -9.79
C LEU A 100 -9.12 7.05 -10.29
N PRO A 101 -9.41 6.76 -11.57
CA PRO A 101 -9.13 5.45 -12.15
C PRO A 101 -7.65 5.08 -12.02
N GLY A 102 -7.36 3.80 -11.77
CA GLY A 102 -5.99 3.29 -11.73
C GLY A 102 -5.13 3.76 -10.55
N LEU A 103 -5.61 4.70 -9.73
CA LEU A 103 -4.92 5.15 -8.52
C LEU A 103 -5.30 4.24 -7.34
N LEU A 104 -4.31 3.58 -6.76
CA LEU A 104 -4.45 2.66 -5.64
C LEU A 104 -3.73 3.23 -4.42
N HIS A 105 -4.34 3.13 -3.26
CA HIS A 105 -3.92 3.88 -2.08
C HIS A 105 -3.51 2.95 -0.96
N THR A 106 -2.21 2.87 -0.69
CA THR A 106 -1.68 2.02 0.37
C THR A 106 -1.70 2.67 1.76
N PRO A 107 -1.43 3.98 1.95
CA PRO A 107 -1.61 4.61 3.24
C PRO A 107 -3.11 4.78 3.55
N PRO A 108 -3.52 4.58 4.82
CA PRO A 108 -4.87 4.89 5.24
C PRO A 108 -5.08 6.40 5.22
N THR A 109 -6.29 6.83 4.92
CA THR A 109 -6.59 8.27 4.88
C THR A 109 -6.79 8.87 6.26
N ALA A 110 -6.77 10.21 6.34
CA ALA A 110 -7.15 10.94 7.55
C ALA A 110 -8.53 10.49 8.08
N ARG A 111 -9.52 10.29 7.21
CA ARG A 111 -10.84 9.74 7.60
C ARG A 111 -10.75 8.34 8.20
N MET A 112 -10.00 7.40 7.61
CA MET A 112 -9.84 6.06 8.19
C MET A 112 -9.26 6.12 9.60
N LYS A 113 -8.24 6.98 9.80
CA LYS A 113 -7.62 7.19 11.11
C LYS A 113 -8.63 7.79 12.10
N ALA A 114 -9.44 8.76 11.67
CA ALA A 114 -10.47 9.38 12.48
C ALA A 114 -11.57 8.38 12.88
N ASP A 115 -12.05 7.54 11.96
CA ASP A 115 -13.04 6.51 12.24
C ASP A 115 -12.51 5.49 13.26
N ALA A 116 -11.26 5.04 13.10
CA ALA A 116 -10.62 4.13 14.06
C ALA A 116 -10.48 4.75 15.47
N VAL A 117 -10.09 6.02 15.55
CA VAL A 117 -10.02 6.76 16.82
C VAL A 117 -11.41 6.91 17.44
N ALA A 118 -12.42 7.25 16.65
CA ALA A 118 -13.80 7.38 17.12
C ALA A 118 -14.32 6.04 17.67
N GLN A 119 -14.10 4.94 16.96
CA GLN A 119 -14.45 3.60 17.44
C GLN A 119 -13.73 3.28 18.77
N TRP A 120 -12.42 3.56 18.88
CA TRP A 120 -11.66 3.27 20.10
C TRP A 120 -12.17 4.06 21.31
N LYS A 121 -12.51 5.34 21.10
CA LYS A 121 -13.01 6.24 22.14
C LYS A 121 -14.40 5.87 22.66
N GLN A 122 -15.21 5.11 21.92
CA GLN A 122 -16.48 4.58 22.46
C GLN A 122 -16.26 3.68 23.68
N LYS A 123 -15.11 2.99 23.75
CA LYS A 123 -14.73 2.15 24.90
C LYS A 123 -13.74 2.82 25.84
N ASN A 124 -12.99 3.82 25.35
CA ASN A 124 -11.95 4.53 26.10
C ASN A 124 -12.06 6.05 25.88
N PRO A 125 -13.08 6.73 26.43
CA PRO A 125 -13.40 8.12 26.07
C PRO A 125 -12.25 9.12 26.29
N GLU A 126 -11.52 8.94 27.38
CA GLU A 126 -10.42 9.83 27.80
C GLU A 126 -9.06 9.49 27.15
N ALA A 127 -8.99 8.43 26.32
CA ALA A 127 -7.72 8.01 25.75
C ALA A 127 -7.23 8.97 24.66
N GLU A 128 -6.02 9.51 24.85
CA GLU A 128 -5.23 10.11 23.78
C GLU A 128 -4.64 9.02 22.90
N VAL A 129 -5.40 8.64 21.87
CA VAL A 129 -5.08 7.54 20.97
C VAL A 129 -4.88 8.05 19.56
N GLU A 130 -3.91 7.47 18.87
CA GLU A 130 -3.67 7.66 17.43
C GLU A 130 -3.86 6.33 16.69
N ALA A 131 -4.27 6.42 15.43
CA ALA A 131 -4.38 5.27 14.54
C ALA A 131 -3.24 5.29 13.51
N ARG A 132 -2.53 4.18 13.36
CA ARG A 132 -1.40 4.02 12.43
C ARG A 132 -1.59 2.81 11.51
N ALA A 133 -1.00 2.84 10.33
CA ALA A 133 -1.01 1.68 9.44
C ALA A 133 -0.12 0.55 9.97
N TRP A 134 0.98 0.91 10.65
CA TRP A 134 1.96 -0.04 11.16
C TRP A 134 2.66 0.47 12.43
N HIS A 135 3.16 -0.46 13.23
CA HIS A 135 3.89 -0.22 14.47
C HIS A 135 4.96 -1.30 14.67
N PRO A 136 6.20 -0.96 15.07
CA PRO A 136 7.30 -1.92 15.17
C PRO A 136 7.09 -3.01 16.24
N ASP A 137 6.22 -2.77 17.22
CA ASP A 137 5.86 -3.78 18.22
C ASP A 137 4.72 -4.72 17.79
N PHE A 138 4.16 -4.54 16.58
CA PHE A 138 3.15 -5.45 16.06
C PHE A 138 3.81 -6.79 15.70
N LYS A 139 3.32 -7.88 16.32
CA LYS A 139 3.98 -9.20 16.25
C LYS A 139 3.08 -10.32 15.71
N LYS A 140 1.78 -10.06 15.57
CA LYS A 140 0.79 -11.05 15.10
C LYS A 140 0.96 -11.31 13.60
N PHE A 141 0.41 -12.41 13.09
CA PHE A 141 0.29 -12.66 11.63
C PHE A 141 1.60 -12.51 10.83
N ALA A 142 2.71 -13.01 11.39
CA ALA A 142 4.06 -12.84 10.82
C ALA A 142 4.61 -11.40 10.76
N ALA A 143 3.93 -10.40 11.34
CA ALA A 143 4.40 -9.03 11.46
C ALA A 143 5.75 -8.92 12.18
N ARG A 144 5.98 -9.78 13.18
CA ARG A 144 7.29 -9.87 13.87
C ARG A 144 8.42 -10.16 12.88
N ASP A 145 8.20 -11.07 11.95
CA ASP A 145 9.23 -11.49 11.01
C ASP A 145 9.46 -10.42 9.95
N LEU A 146 8.40 -9.74 9.50
CA LEU A 146 8.53 -8.54 8.66
C LEU A 146 9.35 -7.44 9.37
N ASN A 147 9.01 -7.11 10.62
CA ASN A 147 9.74 -6.13 11.43
C ASN A 147 11.22 -6.51 11.59
N ASN A 148 11.52 -7.79 11.87
CA ASN A 148 12.89 -8.27 11.99
C ASN A 148 13.68 -8.15 10.68
N ARG A 149 13.07 -8.53 9.56
CA ARG A 149 13.72 -8.45 8.23
C ARG A 149 13.95 -7.00 7.81
N PHE A 150 12.99 -6.11 8.04
CA PHE A 150 13.15 -4.68 7.78
C PHE A 150 14.28 -4.08 8.62
N ARG A 151 14.29 -4.35 9.94
CA ARG A 151 15.34 -3.86 10.84
C ARG A 151 16.72 -4.40 10.45
N LYS A 152 16.81 -5.66 10.03
CA LYS A 152 18.07 -6.25 9.54
C LYS A 152 18.58 -5.57 8.27
N ALA A 153 17.67 -5.16 7.37
CA ALA A 153 18.03 -4.54 6.10
C ALA A 153 18.39 -3.06 6.22
N HIS A 154 17.71 -2.30 7.08
CA HIS A 154 17.79 -0.83 7.11
C HIS A 154 18.23 -0.24 8.45
N ASN A 155 18.42 -1.05 9.48
CA ASN A 155 18.85 -0.64 10.83
C ASN A 155 17.94 0.39 11.51
N VAL A 156 16.67 0.46 11.12
CA VAL A 156 15.63 1.30 11.72
C VAL A 156 14.35 0.48 11.97
N PRO A 157 13.50 0.85 12.95
CA PRO A 157 12.19 0.20 13.10
C PRO A 157 11.30 0.49 11.89
N MET A 158 10.46 -0.48 11.53
CA MET A 158 9.47 -0.28 10.47
C MET A 158 8.32 0.58 10.99
N ASP A 159 7.97 1.63 10.24
CA ASP A 159 6.83 2.50 10.50
C ASP A 159 5.73 2.34 9.42
N SER A 160 4.72 3.21 9.45
CA SER A 160 3.60 3.17 8.51
C SER A 160 4.02 3.46 7.06
N ASP A 161 5.04 4.29 6.89
CA ASP A 161 5.56 4.71 5.59
C ASP A 161 6.35 3.59 4.92
N ALA A 162 7.25 2.94 5.67
CA ALA A 162 7.92 1.73 5.22
C ALA A 162 6.92 0.60 4.91
N TRP A 163 5.87 0.45 5.72
CA TRP A 163 4.84 -0.55 5.42
C TRP A 163 4.09 -0.24 4.12
N ALA A 164 3.75 1.02 3.86
CA ALA A 164 3.10 1.44 2.61
C ALA A 164 3.96 1.10 1.38
N GLY A 165 5.26 1.44 1.42
CA GLY A 165 6.20 1.11 0.36
C GLY A 165 6.36 -0.39 0.15
N TRP A 166 6.58 -1.15 1.23
CA TRP A 166 6.71 -2.60 1.19
C TRP A 166 5.43 -3.27 0.62
N ALA A 167 4.27 -2.84 1.09
CA ALA A 167 2.97 -3.37 0.67
C ALA A 167 2.70 -3.14 -0.81
N ALA A 168 3.01 -1.96 -1.36
CA ALA A 168 2.81 -1.66 -2.77
C ALA A 168 3.55 -2.65 -3.68
N LEU A 169 4.84 -2.88 -3.44
CA LEU A 169 5.58 -3.81 -4.29
C LEU A 169 5.17 -5.26 -4.04
N LYS A 170 4.80 -5.62 -2.81
CA LYS A 170 4.31 -6.96 -2.53
C LYS A 170 3.02 -7.29 -3.24
N MET A 171 2.06 -6.37 -3.26
CA MET A 171 0.84 -6.50 -4.04
C MET A 171 1.13 -6.68 -5.53
N VAL A 172 2.11 -5.95 -6.09
CA VAL A 172 2.56 -6.18 -7.48
C VAL A 172 3.14 -7.58 -7.64
N SER A 173 4.02 -8.02 -6.74
CA SER A 173 4.65 -9.34 -6.84
C SER A 173 3.64 -10.50 -6.72
N GLU A 174 2.66 -10.37 -5.84
CA GLU A 174 1.58 -11.35 -5.68
C GLU A 174 0.67 -11.36 -6.90
N ALA A 175 0.30 -10.18 -7.41
CA ALA A 175 -0.49 -10.07 -8.63
C ALA A 175 0.21 -10.78 -9.81
N VAL A 176 1.50 -10.52 -10.03
CA VAL A 176 2.30 -11.20 -11.07
C VAL A 176 2.34 -12.71 -10.85
N ALA A 177 2.56 -13.17 -9.61
CA ALA A 177 2.60 -14.60 -9.31
C ALA A 177 1.24 -15.28 -9.56
N ARG A 178 0.13 -14.59 -9.28
CA ARG A 178 -1.24 -15.11 -9.43
C ARG A 178 -1.74 -15.09 -10.86
N THR A 179 -1.39 -14.05 -11.63
CA THR A 179 -1.78 -13.92 -13.04
C THR A 179 -0.80 -14.59 -14.00
N GLN A 180 0.42 -14.89 -13.53
CA GLN A 180 1.55 -15.33 -14.35
C GLN A 180 1.84 -14.35 -15.49
N SER A 181 1.66 -13.05 -15.24
CA SER A 181 1.78 -11.99 -16.24
C SER A 181 2.42 -10.75 -15.65
N ALA A 182 3.28 -10.08 -16.42
CA ALA A 182 3.80 -8.74 -16.11
C ALA A 182 3.07 -7.63 -16.89
N ASP A 183 2.02 -7.97 -17.64
CA ASP A 183 1.21 -7.02 -18.40
C ASP A 183 0.47 -6.05 -17.45
N PRO A 184 0.66 -4.73 -17.59
CA PRO A 184 0.11 -3.76 -16.65
C PRO A 184 -1.42 -3.82 -16.55
N LYS A 185 -2.12 -4.01 -17.67
CA LYS A 185 -3.59 -4.10 -17.70
C LYS A 185 -4.10 -5.28 -16.88
N GLN A 186 -3.53 -6.47 -17.10
CA GLN A 186 -3.87 -7.66 -16.31
C GLN A 186 -3.58 -7.47 -14.82
N ILE A 187 -2.45 -6.82 -14.48
CA ILE A 187 -2.09 -6.54 -13.10
C ILE A 187 -3.07 -5.55 -12.45
N LEU A 188 -3.41 -4.45 -13.12
CA LEU A 188 -4.40 -3.50 -12.60
C LEU A 188 -5.77 -4.14 -12.40
N THR A 189 -6.25 -4.94 -13.36
CA THR A 189 -7.52 -5.68 -13.23
C THR A 189 -7.48 -6.62 -12.03
N TYR A 190 -6.43 -7.41 -11.87
CA TYR A 190 -6.29 -8.31 -10.73
C TYR A 190 -6.29 -7.54 -9.40
N LEU A 191 -5.51 -6.46 -9.32
CA LEU A 191 -5.42 -5.61 -8.12
C LEU A 191 -6.79 -5.06 -7.70
N ARG A 192 -7.62 -4.62 -8.65
CA ARG A 192 -8.94 -4.04 -8.32
C ARG A 192 -10.01 -5.08 -8.03
N GLU A 193 -10.00 -6.21 -8.73
CA GLU A 193 -11.16 -7.12 -8.73
C GLU A 193 -10.97 -8.37 -7.87
N LYS A 194 -9.73 -8.82 -7.66
CA LYS A 194 -9.45 -10.17 -7.13
C LYS A 194 -8.40 -10.20 -6.02
N MET A 195 -7.72 -9.08 -5.76
CA MET A 195 -6.66 -9.04 -4.77
C MET A 195 -7.21 -9.28 -3.35
N GLU A 196 -6.55 -10.20 -2.65
CA GLU A 196 -6.70 -10.45 -1.22
C GLU A 196 -5.30 -10.46 -0.59
N PHE A 197 -4.81 -9.29 -0.20
CA PHE A 197 -3.46 -9.10 0.29
C PHE A 197 -3.37 -9.26 1.81
N ASP A 198 -2.56 -10.17 2.33
CA ASP A 198 -2.45 -10.43 3.77
C ASP A 198 -1.88 -9.23 4.56
N GLY A 199 -0.91 -8.52 3.99
CA GLY A 199 -0.22 -7.38 4.60
C GLY A 199 0.33 -7.60 6.02
N GLN A 200 0.45 -8.85 6.46
CA GLN A 200 0.79 -9.29 7.82
C GLN A 200 -0.10 -8.68 8.89
N LYS A 201 -1.41 -8.55 8.59
CA LYS A 201 -2.41 -8.05 9.53
C LYS A 201 -3.53 -9.04 9.83
N GLY A 202 -3.48 -10.24 9.23
CA GLY A 202 -4.38 -11.34 9.57
C GLY A 202 -5.80 -11.23 9.03
N ILE A 203 -6.08 -10.18 8.25
CA ILE A 203 -7.33 -9.98 7.52
C ILE A 203 -6.96 -9.62 6.08
N PRO A 204 -7.58 -10.27 5.07
CA PRO A 204 -7.33 -9.93 3.68
C PRO A 204 -7.64 -8.47 3.37
N HIS A 205 -6.68 -7.77 2.79
CA HIS A 205 -6.85 -6.42 2.27
C HIS A 205 -7.30 -6.47 0.81
N THR A 206 -8.31 -5.67 0.50
CA THR A 206 -8.84 -5.49 -0.86
C THR A 206 -8.91 -4.01 -1.20
N PHE A 207 -9.00 -3.66 -2.48
CA PHE A 207 -9.20 -2.27 -2.88
C PHE A 207 -10.69 -1.91 -3.00
N ARG A 208 -11.04 -0.71 -2.57
CA ARG A 208 -12.35 -0.08 -2.84
C ARG A 208 -12.41 0.44 -4.27
N ASP A 209 -13.61 0.77 -4.72
CA ASP A 209 -13.81 1.54 -5.97
C ASP A 209 -13.10 2.91 -5.90
N THR A 210 -13.03 3.52 -4.70
CA THR A 210 -12.25 4.73 -4.37
C THR A 210 -10.73 4.55 -4.48
N GLY A 211 -10.24 3.33 -4.74
CA GLY A 211 -8.82 2.99 -4.73
C GLY A 211 -8.23 2.85 -3.32
N GLN A 212 -9.01 3.10 -2.25
CA GLN A 212 -8.58 2.93 -0.86
C GLN A 212 -8.36 1.45 -0.53
N LEU A 213 -7.19 1.09 0.00
CA LEU A 213 -6.96 -0.24 0.54
C LEU A 213 -7.77 -0.43 1.84
N ARG A 214 -8.66 -1.41 1.86
CA ARG A 214 -9.31 -1.90 3.07
C ARG A 214 -8.24 -2.53 3.95
N GLN A 215 -8.00 -1.95 5.12
CA GLN A 215 -7.00 -2.47 6.06
C GLN A 215 -7.35 -2.13 7.50
N PRO A 216 -6.99 -2.99 8.47
CA PRO A 216 -7.07 -2.64 9.86
C PRO A 216 -5.96 -1.64 10.22
N LEU A 217 -6.25 -0.84 11.24
CA LEU A 217 -5.33 0.15 11.80
C LEU A 217 -4.91 -0.26 13.20
N LEU A 218 -3.69 0.14 13.56
CA LEU A 218 -3.11 -0.11 14.86
C LEU A 218 -3.33 1.10 15.76
N MET A 219 -3.88 0.85 16.96
CA MET A 219 -4.16 1.88 17.94
C MET A 219 -2.96 2.05 18.86
N VAL A 220 -2.50 3.28 19.02
CA VAL A 220 -1.29 3.62 19.78
C VAL A 220 -1.61 4.69 20.82
N VAL A 221 -1.11 4.50 22.04
CA VAL A 221 -1.23 5.46 23.15
C VAL A 221 0.16 5.65 23.74
N ALA A 222 0.63 6.90 23.82
CA ALA A 222 1.98 7.24 24.31
C ALA A 222 3.08 6.36 23.68
N GLY A 223 3.01 6.14 22.36
CA GLY A 223 3.96 5.33 21.60
C GLY A 223 3.89 3.81 21.83
N LYS A 224 2.90 3.32 22.57
CA LYS A 224 2.68 1.89 22.80
C LYS A 224 1.50 1.40 21.98
N LEU A 225 1.69 0.27 21.30
CA LEU A 225 0.59 -0.45 20.66
C LEU A 225 -0.38 -0.96 21.74
N VAL A 226 -1.63 -0.50 21.69
CA VAL A 226 -2.68 -0.87 22.66
C VAL A 226 -3.80 -1.70 22.04
N GLY A 227 -3.94 -1.71 20.71
CA GLY A 227 -4.98 -2.49 20.05
C GLY A 227 -5.05 -2.27 18.55
N GLU A 228 -6.19 -2.65 17.98
CA GLU A 228 -6.46 -2.67 16.54
C GLU A 228 -7.88 -2.11 16.29
N ALA A 229 -8.07 -1.48 15.13
CA ALA A 229 -9.36 -1.11 14.57
C ALA A 229 -9.56 -1.85 13.22
N PRO A 230 -10.76 -2.36 12.88
CA PRO A 230 -12.05 -2.13 13.55
C PRO A 230 -12.11 -2.65 15.01
N VAL A 231 -12.67 -1.85 15.91
CA VAL A 231 -12.51 -2.08 17.35
C VAL A 231 -13.46 -3.17 17.84
N ARG A 232 -12.90 -4.24 18.39
CA ARG A 232 -13.68 -5.38 18.91
C ARG A 232 -14.71 -4.93 19.96
N GLY A 233 -15.97 -5.29 19.69
CA GLY A 233 -17.12 -4.97 20.54
C GLY A 233 -17.74 -3.60 20.26
N VAL A 234 -17.22 -2.85 19.28
CA VAL A 234 -17.87 -1.67 18.68
C VAL A 234 -18.45 -2.05 17.32
N VAL A 235 -17.64 -2.75 16.52
CA VAL A 235 -17.97 -3.24 15.19
C VAL A 235 -17.32 -4.62 15.00
N ASP A 236 -17.81 -5.40 14.03
CA ASP A 236 -17.17 -6.66 13.64
C ASP A 236 -15.72 -6.38 13.19
N THR A 237 -14.76 -7.16 13.71
CA THR A 237 -13.34 -6.94 13.42
C THR A 237 -12.95 -7.16 11.96
N SER A 238 -13.79 -7.86 11.19
CA SER A 238 -13.62 -8.06 9.74
C SER A 238 -14.32 -7.00 8.89
N ASP A 239 -15.16 -6.14 9.48
CA ASP A 239 -15.84 -5.06 8.77
C ASP A 239 -14.89 -3.88 8.55
N LEU A 240 -13.99 -4.04 7.57
CA LEU A 240 -13.05 -3.01 7.18
C LEU A 240 -13.75 -1.80 6.54
N ASP A 241 -15.00 -1.92 6.08
CA ASP A 241 -15.81 -0.82 5.53
C ASP A 241 -16.31 0.15 6.60
N SER A 242 -16.17 -0.21 7.88
CA SER A 242 -16.31 0.72 9.00
C SER A 242 -15.21 1.78 9.10
N LEU A 243 -14.16 1.71 8.26
CA LEU A 243 -13.02 2.64 8.25
C LEU A 243 -12.86 3.29 6.86
N GLY A 244 -13.06 4.61 6.81
CA GLY A 244 -12.79 5.44 5.63
C GLY A 244 -14.02 5.74 4.78
N LEU A 245 -13.80 5.92 3.48
CA LEU A 245 -14.84 6.21 2.51
C LEU A 245 -15.22 4.92 1.78
N PRO A 246 -16.43 4.37 1.99
CA PRO A 246 -16.78 3.03 1.52
C PRO A 246 -17.02 2.96 0.01
N SER A 247 -17.43 4.06 -0.63
CA SER A 247 -17.70 4.09 -2.06
C SER A 247 -17.42 5.44 -2.71
N CYS A 248 -17.27 5.44 -4.03
CA CYS A 248 -17.17 6.64 -4.84
C CYS A 248 -18.47 7.43 -5.00
N LYS A 249 -19.61 6.78 -4.73
CA LYS A 249 -20.91 7.42 -4.85
C LYS A 249 -21.22 8.21 -3.57
N PRO A 250 -21.73 9.44 -3.69
CA PRO A 250 -22.24 10.20 -2.55
C PRO A 250 -23.47 9.54 -1.92
#